data_AF-A0A2U3N9M5-F1
#
_entry.id   AF-A0A2U3N9M5-F1
#
_cell.length_a   1.000
_cell.length_b   1.000
_cell.length_c   1.000
_cell.angle_alpha   90.00
_cell.angle_beta   90.00
_cell.angle_gamma   90.00
#
_symmetry.space_group_name_H-M   'P 1'
#
loop_
_entity.id
_entity.type
_entity.pdbx_description
1 polymer ?
#
loop_
_entity_poly.entity_id
_entity_poly.type
_entity_poly.pdbx_seq_one_letter_code
_entity_poly.pdbx_strand_id
1 'polypeptide(L)'
;MPILGNATAAAARVTRATSNALRIGLTTPDGTELARAQQKGGVGVLLGFKNGGKSDYTLSGAAGDELRLAVAATTTVTNQDGAVGKIVPADGAARLEDSGGTVLAVLRPHAGSKADSAWHHPILSPAGDELGVLTLMTVHTGWRDIETEAIQLLSNQNIATLKAPSAGAVLKLRAPAGPQLGDMLAAACVDFCVLPRGYIA
;
A
#
# COMPACT_ATOMS: atom_id res chain seq x y z
N MET A 1 14.08 -3.36 13.22
CA MET A 1 12.80 -3.89 13.72
C MET A 1 11.81 -4.04 12.57
N PRO A 2 10.89 -5.02 12.60
CA PRO A 2 9.87 -5.10 11.56
C PRO A 2 9.00 -3.84 11.57
N ILE A 3 8.62 -3.34 10.40
CA ILE A 3 7.91 -2.07 10.23
C ILE A 3 6.56 -2.06 10.97
N LEU A 4 5.82 -3.17 10.92
CA LEU A 4 4.55 -3.29 11.64
C LEU A 4 4.73 -3.47 13.15
N GLY A 5 5.88 -3.93 13.62
CA GLY A 5 6.09 -4.27 15.04
C GLY A 5 4.99 -5.21 15.56
N ASN A 6 4.37 -4.82 16.67
CA ASN A 6 3.23 -5.53 17.27
C ASN A 6 1.86 -4.99 16.85
N ALA A 7 1.80 -4.06 15.90
CA ALA A 7 0.55 -3.44 15.48
C ALA A 7 -0.35 -4.48 14.77
N THR A 8 -1.60 -4.56 15.21
CA THR A 8 -2.65 -5.36 14.55
C THR A 8 -3.53 -4.53 13.64
N ALA A 9 -3.34 -3.21 13.59
CA ALA A 9 -4.05 -2.33 12.69
C ALA A 9 -3.14 -1.22 12.19
N ALA A 10 -3.22 -0.93 10.89
CA ALA A 10 -2.48 0.16 10.27
C ALA A 10 -3.32 0.80 9.15
N ALA A 11 -3.29 2.12 9.07
CA ALA A 11 -3.86 2.91 7.99
C ALA A 11 -2.72 3.46 7.13
N ALA A 12 -2.70 3.09 5.86
CA ALA A 12 -1.81 3.63 4.83
C ALA A 12 -2.55 4.71 4.05
N ARG A 13 -2.17 5.98 4.20
CA ARG A 13 -2.83 7.12 3.54
C ARG A 13 -1.98 7.67 2.41
N VAL A 14 -2.57 7.78 1.22
CA VAL A 14 -1.89 8.32 0.03
C VAL A 14 -2.01 9.84 -0.01
N THR A 15 -0.88 10.51 -0.19
CA THR A 15 -0.75 11.96 -0.35
C THR A 15 0.26 12.25 -1.47
N ARG A 16 0.49 13.53 -1.81
CA ARG A 16 1.48 13.95 -2.80
C ARG A 16 2.53 14.86 -2.17
N ALA A 17 3.77 14.70 -2.61
CA ALA A 17 4.83 15.67 -2.41
C ALA A 17 4.65 16.87 -3.34
N THR A 18 5.34 17.98 -3.06
CA THR A 18 5.45 19.13 -3.97
C THR A 18 6.07 18.76 -5.32
N SER A 19 6.86 17.68 -5.38
CA SER A 19 7.43 17.11 -6.61
C SER A 19 6.47 16.21 -7.38
N ASN A 20 5.18 16.18 -7.03
CA ASN A 20 4.14 15.26 -7.51
C ASN A 20 4.32 13.78 -7.16
N ALA A 21 5.45 13.40 -6.54
CA ALA A 21 5.70 12.03 -6.08
C ALA A 21 4.65 11.58 -5.05
N LEU A 22 4.16 10.35 -5.19
CA LEU A 22 3.25 9.77 -4.19
C LEU A 22 3.98 9.55 -2.86
N ARG A 23 3.30 9.89 -1.78
CA ARG A 23 3.71 9.63 -0.39
C ARG A 23 2.64 8.80 0.29
N ILE A 24 3.06 7.79 1.03
CA ILE A 24 2.15 6.92 1.78
C ILE A 24 2.58 6.93 3.24
N GLY A 25 1.74 7.46 4.13
CA GLY A 25 1.99 7.41 5.58
C GLY A 25 1.27 6.22 6.19
N LEU A 26 1.99 5.38 6.93
CA LEU A 26 1.44 4.24 7.68
C LEU A 26 1.36 4.62 9.15
N THR A 27 0.15 4.62 9.72
CA THR A 27 -0.08 4.90 11.14
C THR A 27 -0.99 3.86 11.78
N THR A 28 -0.85 3.63 13.07
CA THR A 28 -1.84 2.90 13.87
C THR A 28 -3.12 3.73 14.04
N PRO A 29 -4.23 3.14 14.54
CA PRO A 29 -5.50 3.85 14.73
C PRO A 29 -5.43 5.05 15.69
N ASP A 30 -4.49 5.04 16.64
CA ASP A 30 -4.23 6.14 17.58
C ASP A 30 -3.35 7.26 16.96
N GLY A 31 -2.93 7.11 15.70
CA GLY A 31 -2.10 8.07 14.99
C GLY A 31 -0.59 7.88 15.16
N THR A 32 -0.14 6.86 15.91
CA THR A 32 1.30 6.57 16.01
C THR A 32 1.86 6.19 14.65
N GLU A 33 2.96 6.82 14.27
CA GLU A 33 3.62 6.54 12.99
C GLU A 33 4.35 5.21 13.01
N LEU A 34 4.09 4.38 11.99
CA LEU A 34 4.79 3.12 11.76
C LEU A 34 5.86 3.29 10.68
N ALA A 35 5.50 3.92 9.55
CA ALA A 35 6.41 4.13 8.44
C ALA A 35 5.91 5.20 7.46
N ARG A 36 6.81 5.63 6.56
CA ARG A 36 6.49 6.45 5.39
C ARG A 36 7.10 5.84 4.15
N ALA A 37 6.30 5.69 3.10
CA ALA A 37 6.79 5.39 1.76
C ALA A 37 6.79 6.63 0.87
N GLN A 38 7.81 6.76 0.04
CA GLN A 38 7.89 7.79 -1.00
C GLN A 38 8.27 7.18 -2.34
N GLN A 39 7.54 7.57 -3.38
CA GLN A 39 7.85 7.22 -4.75
C GLN A 39 9.16 7.87 -5.18
N LYS A 40 10.02 7.12 -5.86
CA LYS A 40 11.21 7.68 -6.52
C LYS A 40 10.78 8.70 -7.57
N GLY A 41 11.31 9.91 -7.45
CA GLY A 41 11.04 11.00 -8.39
C GLY A 41 11.62 10.75 -9.77
N GLY A 42 11.18 11.55 -10.74
CA GLY A 42 11.69 11.56 -12.10
C GLY A 42 10.89 12.52 -12.97
N VAL A 43 11.39 12.82 -14.17
CA VAL A 43 10.74 13.78 -15.09
C VAL A 43 9.29 13.38 -15.37
N GLY A 44 9.02 12.09 -15.56
CA GLY A 44 7.65 11.60 -15.76
C GLY A 44 6.73 11.72 -14.53
N VAL A 45 7.27 11.73 -13.31
CA VAL A 45 6.51 11.96 -12.07
C VAL A 45 6.27 13.46 -11.89
N LEU A 46 7.31 14.28 -12.10
CA LEU A 46 7.24 15.74 -11.99
C LEU A 46 6.23 16.33 -12.98
N LEU A 47 6.30 15.93 -14.25
CA LEU A 47 5.40 16.37 -15.32
C LEU A 47 4.05 15.65 -15.31
N GLY A 48 3.85 14.72 -14.38
CA GLY A 48 2.54 14.12 -14.15
C GLY A 48 2.13 12.99 -15.06
N PHE A 49 3.04 12.45 -15.87
CA PHE A 49 2.81 11.28 -16.70
C PHE A 49 2.73 9.97 -15.89
N LYS A 50 3.24 9.94 -14.65
CA LYS A 50 3.18 8.78 -13.74
C LYS A 50 2.47 9.13 -12.44
N ASN A 51 1.37 8.41 -12.14
CA ASN A 51 0.49 8.68 -10.99
C ASN A 51 0.19 7.46 -10.13
N GLY A 52 1.12 6.52 -10.07
CA GLY A 52 0.91 5.20 -9.49
C GLY A 52 1.28 4.11 -10.49
N GLY A 53 1.05 2.87 -10.09
CA GLY A 53 1.47 1.70 -10.83
C GLY A 53 2.97 1.44 -10.72
N LYS A 54 3.59 0.98 -11.81
CA LYS A 54 4.97 0.48 -11.79
C LYS A 54 5.98 1.59 -11.45
N SER A 55 6.65 1.49 -10.30
CA SER A 55 7.63 2.47 -9.82
C SER A 55 8.42 1.92 -8.63
N ASP A 56 9.57 2.53 -8.34
CA ASP A 56 10.30 2.28 -7.10
C ASP A 56 9.75 3.14 -5.96
N TYR A 57 9.66 2.57 -4.76
CA TYR A 57 9.33 3.26 -3.51
C TYR A 57 10.34 2.90 -2.44
N THR A 58 10.68 3.86 -1.59
CA THR A 58 11.42 3.63 -0.35
C THR A 58 10.44 3.76 0.81
N LEU A 59 10.28 2.69 1.59
CA LEU A 59 9.45 2.61 2.79
C LEU A 59 10.36 2.63 4.02
N SER A 60 10.33 3.74 4.77
CA SER A 60 11.15 3.96 5.95
C SER A 60 10.29 3.82 7.21
N GLY A 61 10.64 2.87 8.07
CA GLY A 61 10.01 2.67 9.38
C GLY A 61 10.43 3.73 10.39
N ALA A 62 9.58 3.97 11.39
CA ALA A 62 9.85 4.94 12.46
C ALA A 62 11.10 4.58 13.29
N ALA A 63 11.46 3.29 13.35
CA ALA A 63 12.66 2.78 14.01
C ALA A 63 13.94 2.85 13.15
N GLY A 64 13.86 3.36 11.92
CA GLY A 64 15.00 3.52 11.00
C GLY A 64 15.20 2.39 9.99
N ASP A 65 14.40 1.32 10.07
CA ASP A 65 14.40 0.24 9.08
C ASP A 65 13.94 0.75 7.70
N GLU A 66 14.54 0.24 6.63
CA GLU A 66 14.21 0.65 5.27
C GLU A 66 13.94 -0.55 4.38
N LEU A 67 12.81 -0.51 3.67
CA LEU A 67 12.47 -1.42 2.59
C LEU A 67 12.44 -0.66 1.25
N ARG A 68 12.98 -1.28 0.22
CA ARG A 68 12.86 -0.82 -1.17
C ARG A 68 11.86 -1.71 -1.90
N LEU A 69 10.85 -1.07 -2.48
CA LEU A 69 9.76 -1.72 -3.18
C LEU A 69 9.88 -1.41 -4.66
N ALA A 70 10.26 -2.41 -5.45
CA ALA A 70 10.22 -2.31 -6.91
C ALA A 70 8.83 -2.74 -7.38
N VAL A 71 7.88 -1.81 -7.40
CA VAL A 71 6.48 -2.10 -7.74
C VAL A 71 6.36 -2.38 -9.23
N ALA A 72 5.91 -3.58 -9.58
CA ALA A 72 5.70 -4.01 -10.96
C ALA A 72 4.59 -5.08 -11.03
N ALA A 73 4.54 -5.85 -12.13
CA ALA A 73 3.63 -7.01 -12.22
C ALA A 73 3.81 -7.93 -11.00
N THR A 74 5.05 -8.28 -10.68
CA THR A 74 5.44 -8.78 -9.35
C THR A 74 6.21 -7.69 -8.64
N THR A 75 5.83 -7.36 -7.41
CA THR A 75 6.59 -6.39 -6.60
C THR A 75 7.68 -7.12 -5.83
N THR A 76 8.91 -6.64 -5.95
CA THR A 76 10.05 -7.15 -5.19
C THR A 76 10.29 -6.26 -3.98
N VAL A 77 10.50 -6.88 -2.81
CA VAL A 77 10.81 -6.20 -1.55
C VAL A 77 12.24 -6.54 -1.16
N THR A 78 13.07 -5.52 -1.00
CA THR A 78 14.45 -5.67 -0.52
C THR A 78 14.73 -4.78 0.68
N ASN A 79 15.69 -5.15 1.51
CA ASN A 79 16.24 -4.32 2.59
C ASN A 79 17.76 -4.15 2.37
N GLN A 80 18.49 -3.70 3.39
CA GLN A 80 19.95 -3.55 3.31
C GLN A 80 20.69 -4.90 3.19
N ASP A 81 20.13 -5.96 3.76
CA ASP A 81 20.72 -7.31 3.79
C ASP A 81 20.41 -8.13 2.52
N GLY A 82 19.44 -7.70 1.71
CA GLY A 82 19.12 -8.31 0.42
C GLY A 82 17.63 -8.46 0.18
N ALA A 83 17.25 -9.55 -0.50
CA ALA A 83 15.85 -9.82 -0.82
C ALA A 83 15.07 -10.27 0.42
N VAL A 84 13.96 -9.59 0.71
CA VAL A 84 13.03 -9.93 1.79
C VAL A 84 11.94 -10.87 1.29
N GLY A 85 11.36 -10.55 0.12
CA GLY A 85 10.25 -11.30 -0.43
C GLY A 85 9.64 -10.66 -1.68
N LYS A 86 8.50 -11.21 -2.10
CA LYS A 86 7.75 -10.76 -3.29
C LYS A 86 6.25 -10.70 -3.03
N ILE A 87 5.59 -9.78 -3.71
CA ILE A 87 4.13 -9.71 -3.82
C ILE A 87 3.79 -10.12 -5.26
N VAL A 88 3.26 -11.32 -5.41
CA VAL A 88 3.02 -11.97 -6.70
C VAL A 88 1.53 -11.98 -7.00
N PRO A 89 1.07 -11.57 -8.19
CA PRO A 89 -0.33 -11.70 -8.58
C PRO A 89 -0.77 -13.16 -8.52
N ALA A 90 -1.91 -13.42 -7.89
CA ALA A 90 -2.49 -14.76 -7.80
C ALA A 90 -4.00 -14.65 -7.62
N ASP A 91 -4.76 -15.45 -8.39
CA ASP A 91 -6.20 -15.69 -8.21
C ASP A 91 -7.07 -14.44 -7.97
N GLY A 92 -6.87 -13.37 -8.74
CA GLY A 92 -7.67 -12.15 -8.59
C GLY A 92 -7.11 -11.10 -7.60
N ALA A 93 -6.03 -11.41 -6.89
CA ALA A 93 -5.36 -10.50 -5.96
C ALA A 93 -3.85 -10.79 -5.88
N ALA A 94 -3.33 -11.29 -4.75
CA ALA A 94 -1.90 -11.47 -4.57
C ALA A 94 -1.53 -12.53 -3.54
N ARG A 95 -0.31 -13.06 -3.66
CA ARG A 95 0.38 -13.89 -2.68
C ARG A 95 1.62 -13.15 -2.18
N LEU A 96 1.89 -13.27 -0.89
CA LEU A 96 3.14 -12.82 -0.28
C LEU A 96 4.09 -14.02 -0.20
N GLU A 97 5.27 -13.87 -0.78
CA GLU A 97 6.34 -14.88 -0.73
C GLU A 97 7.55 -14.35 0.03
N ASP A 98 8.28 -15.25 0.68
CA ASP A 98 9.65 -14.98 1.12
C ASP A 98 10.64 -14.92 -0.06
N SER A 99 11.92 -14.70 0.24
CA SER A 99 12.98 -14.66 -0.78
C SER A 99 13.25 -16.02 -1.46
N GLY A 100 12.87 -17.13 -0.81
CA GLY A 100 12.95 -18.48 -1.35
C GLY A 100 11.74 -18.93 -2.17
N GLY A 101 10.66 -18.13 -2.20
CA GLY A 101 9.40 -18.45 -2.88
C GLY A 101 8.38 -19.19 -2.01
N THR A 102 8.63 -19.35 -0.72
CA THR A 102 7.66 -19.91 0.24
C THR A 102 6.52 -18.91 0.43
N VAL A 103 5.27 -19.40 0.34
CA VAL A 103 4.10 -18.56 0.59
C VAL A 103 4.01 -18.23 2.07
N LEU A 104 3.98 -16.94 2.41
CA LEU A 104 3.81 -16.44 3.78
C LEU A 104 2.34 -16.13 4.08
N ALA A 105 1.61 -15.60 3.10
CA ALA A 105 0.18 -15.32 3.19
C ALA A 105 -0.44 -15.16 1.79
N VAL A 106 -1.76 -15.32 1.71
CA VAL A 106 -2.54 -15.12 0.49
C VAL A 106 -3.57 -14.02 0.73
N LEU A 107 -3.57 -13.00 -0.13
CA LEU A 107 -4.62 -12.00 -0.19
C LEU A 107 -5.66 -12.46 -1.20
N ARG A 108 -6.88 -12.70 -0.72
CA ARG A 108 -8.01 -13.12 -1.56
C ARG A 108 -8.57 -11.93 -2.36
N PRO A 109 -9.16 -12.17 -3.54
CA PRO A 109 -9.86 -11.13 -4.27
C PRO A 109 -11.00 -10.57 -3.43
N HIS A 110 -11.29 -9.29 -3.62
CA HIS A 110 -12.49 -8.70 -3.07
C HIS A 110 -13.73 -9.38 -3.63
N ALA A 111 -14.61 -9.83 -2.74
CA ALA A 111 -15.90 -10.39 -3.10
C ALA A 111 -16.96 -9.28 -3.08
N GLY A 112 -17.65 -9.09 -4.21
CA GLY A 112 -18.73 -8.11 -4.34
C GLY A 112 -18.55 -7.16 -5.53
N SER A 113 -19.48 -6.20 -5.63
CA SER A 113 -19.40 -5.15 -6.65
C SER A 113 -18.26 -4.20 -6.34
N LYS A 114 -17.38 -4.01 -7.33
CA LYS A 114 -16.27 -3.05 -7.30
C LYS A 114 -16.72 -1.59 -7.44
N ALA A 115 -18.00 -1.35 -7.70
CA ALA A 115 -18.55 -0.01 -7.82
C ALA A 115 -18.53 0.72 -6.47
N ASP A 116 -17.74 1.79 -6.41
CA ASP A 116 -17.68 2.83 -5.37
C ASP A 116 -17.65 2.36 -3.90
N SER A 117 -17.12 1.16 -3.66
CA SER A 117 -16.98 0.54 -2.34
C SER A 117 -15.51 0.37 -1.95
N ALA A 118 -15.24 0.20 -0.65
CA ALA A 118 -13.93 -0.19 -0.18
C ALA A 118 -13.72 -1.67 -0.49
N TRP A 119 -12.57 -2.04 -1.04
CA TRP A 119 -12.33 -3.42 -1.46
C TRP A 119 -11.63 -4.17 -0.35
N HIS A 120 -12.36 -5.11 0.25
CA HIS A 120 -11.85 -5.97 1.30
C HIS A 120 -11.14 -7.20 0.71
N HIS A 121 -9.86 -7.35 1.00
CA HIS A 121 -9.04 -8.50 0.64
C HIS A 121 -8.74 -9.32 1.90
N PRO A 122 -9.46 -10.42 2.16
CA PRO A 122 -9.13 -11.34 3.24
C PRO A 122 -7.69 -11.84 3.13
N ILE A 123 -6.98 -11.90 4.24
CA ILE A 123 -5.60 -12.39 4.32
C ILE A 123 -5.65 -13.76 4.98
N LEU A 124 -5.17 -14.77 4.28
CA LEU A 124 -5.13 -16.15 4.76
C LEU A 124 -3.69 -16.61 4.98
N SER A 125 -3.49 -17.47 5.98
CA SER A 125 -2.26 -18.24 6.15
C SER A 125 -2.11 -19.24 5.00
N PRO A 126 -0.91 -19.83 4.81
CA PRO A 126 -0.72 -20.89 3.83
C PRO A 126 -1.61 -22.12 4.08
N ALA A 127 -2.02 -22.34 5.33
CA ALA A 127 -2.95 -23.40 5.72
C ALA A 127 -4.43 -23.02 5.51
N GLY A 128 -4.73 -21.76 5.16
CA GLY A 128 -6.08 -21.26 4.92
C GLY A 128 -6.73 -20.53 6.10
N ASP A 129 -6.05 -20.41 7.24
CA ASP A 129 -6.57 -19.69 8.40
C ASP A 129 -6.65 -18.20 8.13
N GLU A 130 -7.74 -17.56 8.55
CA GLU A 130 -7.84 -16.11 8.42
C GLU A 130 -6.87 -15.41 9.36
N LEU A 131 -5.97 -14.60 8.80
CA LEU A 131 -5.03 -13.75 9.54
C LEU A 131 -5.57 -12.33 9.73
N GLY A 132 -6.45 -11.88 8.83
CA GLY A 132 -7.00 -10.54 8.84
C GLY A 132 -7.57 -10.09 7.51
N VAL A 133 -7.57 -8.79 7.27
CA VAL A 133 -8.06 -8.16 6.03
C VAL A 133 -7.21 -6.94 5.67
N LEU A 134 -6.90 -6.81 4.39
CA LEU A 134 -6.37 -5.59 3.78
C LEU A 134 -7.51 -4.94 3.00
N THR A 135 -7.93 -3.75 3.40
CA THR A 135 -9.01 -3.01 2.77
C THR A 135 -8.44 -1.88 1.94
N LEU A 136 -8.61 -1.91 0.63
CA LEU A 136 -8.29 -0.79 -0.24
C LEU A 136 -9.39 0.27 -0.15
N MET A 137 -9.01 1.50 0.17
CA MET A 137 -9.89 2.66 0.13
C MET A 137 -9.83 3.25 -1.27
N THR A 138 -10.89 3.08 -2.06
CA THR A 138 -10.98 3.72 -3.38
C THR A 138 -11.11 5.23 -3.21
N VAL A 139 -10.73 5.99 -4.25
CA VAL A 139 -10.85 7.46 -4.24
C VAL A 139 -12.30 7.94 -4.06
N HIS A 140 -13.30 7.11 -4.39
CA HIS A 140 -14.73 7.44 -4.29
C HIS A 140 -15.28 7.16 -2.88
N THR A 141 -14.77 6.14 -2.18
CA THR A 141 -15.17 5.86 -0.78
C THR A 141 -14.55 6.80 0.24
N GLY A 142 -13.34 7.31 -0.03
CA GLY A 142 -12.64 8.27 0.84
C GLY A 142 -12.39 7.77 2.27
N TRP A 143 -11.90 8.68 3.13
CA TRP A 143 -11.75 8.47 4.58
C TRP A 143 -12.89 9.13 5.39
N ARG A 144 -13.91 9.62 4.68
CA ARG A 144 -14.95 10.61 5.06
C ARG A 144 -14.33 11.98 5.38
N ASP A 145 -14.84 13.04 4.74
CA ASP A 145 -14.38 14.44 4.74
C ASP A 145 -13.32 14.87 3.70
N ILE A 146 -13.91 15.18 2.56
CA ILE A 146 -13.65 16.25 1.60
C ILE A 146 -13.44 17.63 2.29
N GLU A 147 -12.52 17.82 3.24
CA GLU A 147 -12.08 19.20 3.56
C GLU A 147 -11.22 19.79 2.43
N THR A 148 -10.85 18.98 1.44
CA THR A 148 -9.99 19.39 0.32
C THR A 148 -10.76 19.76 -0.96
N GLU A 149 -11.99 19.29 -1.21
CA GLU A 149 -12.69 19.70 -2.46
C GLU A 149 -13.17 21.16 -2.42
N ALA A 150 -13.53 21.69 -1.24
CA ALA A 150 -13.89 23.10 -1.10
C ALA A 150 -12.71 24.06 -1.31
N ILE A 151 -11.49 23.63 -0.94
CA ILE A 151 -10.25 24.40 -1.18
C ILE A 151 -9.78 24.22 -2.64
N GLN A 152 -9.98 23.05 -3.26
CA GLN A 152 -9.61 22.81 -4.66
C GLN A 152 -10.46 23.61 -5.66
N LEU A 153 -11.72 23.92 -5.33
CA LEU A 153 -12.57 24.77 -6.18
C LEU A 153 -12.11 26.24 -6.23
N LEU A 154 -11.43 26.74 -5.20
CA LEU A 154 -10.95 28.13 -5.13
C LEU A 154 -9.52 28.33 -5.70
N SER A 155 -8.76 27.26 -5.93
CA SER A 155 -7.39 27.31 -6.48
C SER A 155 -7.28 26.90 -7.95
N ASN A 156 -8.39 26.94 -8.71
CA ASN A 156 -8.49 26.60 -10.13
C ASN A 156 -7.78 27.60 -11.08
N GLN A 157 -6.48 27.80 -10.89
CA GLN A 157 -5.59 28.41 -11.89
C GLN A 157 -4.29 27.61 -12.14
N ASN A 158 -4.21 26.34 -11.71
CA ASN A 158 -3.15 25.44 -12.15
C ASN A 158 -3.73 24.20 -12.83
N ILE A 159 -3.40 24.07 -14.11
CA ILE A 159 -3.78 22.97 -15.00
C ILE A 159 -3.28 21.64 -14.42
N ALA A 160 -4.19 20.67 -14.21
CA ALA A 160 -3.95 19.24 -13.92
C ALA A 160 -3.51 18.81 -12.50
N THR A 161 -4.45 18.72 -11.54
CA THR A 161 -4.28 17.84 -10.37
C THR A 161 -4.46 16.38 -10.77
N LEU A 162 -3.37 15.62 -10.77
CA LEU A 162 -3.39 14.22 -11.17
C LEU A 162 -4.04 13.34 -10.10
N LYS A 163 -5.03 12.54 -10.48
CA LYS A 163 -5.71 11.63 -9.55
C LYS A 163 -4.75 10.55 -9.04
N ALA A 164 -4.75 10.30 -7.73
CA ALA A 164 -4.05 9.15 -7.15
C ALA A 164 -4.81 7.85 -7.47
N PRO A 165 -4.15 6.67 -7.45
CA PRO A 165 -4.81 5.39 -7.79
C PRO A 165 -5.84 4.95 -6.74
N SER A 166 -5.63 5.35 -5.49
CA SER A 166 -6.49 5.05 -4.35
C SER A 166 -6.36 6.16 -3.30
N ALA A 167 -7.27 6.17 -2.31
CA ALA A 167 -7.16 7.01 -1.13
C ALA A 167 -6.22 6.39 -0.07
N GLY A 168 -5.91 5.10 -0.18
CA GLY A 168 -5.12 4.38 0.81
C GLY A 168 -5.51 2.92 0.99
N ALA A 169 -4.98 2.30 2.04
CA ALA A 169 -5.35 0.97 2.49
C ALA A 169 -5.45 0.92 4.02
N VAL A 170 -6.26 0.01 4.54
CA VAL A 170 -6.36 -0.30 5.97
C VAL A 170 -6.05 -1.78 6.17
N LEU A 171 -5.02 -2.07 6.95
CA LEU A 171 -4.71 -3.40 7.43
C LEU A 171 -5.36 -3.62 8.79
N LYS A 172 -6.02 -4.76 8.97
CA LYS A 172 -6.46 -5.27 10.27
C LYS A 172 -6.09 -6.74 10.38
N LEU A 173 -5.43 -7.11 11.46
CA LEU A 173 -4.96 -8.46 11.77
C LEU A 173 -5.64 -8.97 13.03
N ARG A 174 -5.81 -10.29 13.12
CA ARG A 174 -6.35 -10.96 14.30
C ARG A 174 -5.35 -11.08 15.45
N ALA A 175 -4.07 -11.09 15.13
CA ALA A 175 -2.96 -11.12 16.07
C ALA A 175 -1.73 -10.41 15.46
N PRO A 176 -0.74 -10.01 16.27
CA PRO A 176 0.53 -9.50 15.75
C PRO A 176 1.17 -10.50 14.78
N ALA A 177 1.68 -10.00 13.65
CA ALA A 177 2.38 -10.82 12.67
C ALA A 177 3.83 -11.07 13.10
N GLY A 178 4.39 -12.21 12.72
CA GLY A 178 5.84 -12.43 12.84
C GLY A 178 6.63 -11.42 11.99
N PRO A 179 7.90 -11.12 12.31
CA PRO A 179 8.65 -10.01 11.72
C PRO A 179 8.63 -9.94 10.20
N GLN A 180 8.95 -11.04 9.52
CA GLN A 180 9.01 -11.09 8.05
C GLN A 180 7.63 -10.89 7.41
N LEU A 181 6.59 -11.53 7.95
CA LEU A 181 5.23 -11.32 7.46
C LEU A 181 4.78 -9.88 7.71
N GLY A 182 5.17 -9.28 8.85
CA GLY A 182 4.93 -7.88 9.16
C GLY A 182 5.52 -6.93 8.11
N ASP A 183 6.78 -7.12 7.74
CA ASP A 183 7.41 -6.30 6.69
C ASP A 183 6.73 -6.48 5.33
N MET A 184 6.37 -7.72 4.98
CA MET A 184 5.65 -8.01 3.75
C MET A 184 4.23 -7.41 3.73
N LEU A 185 3.54 -7.38 4.86
CA LEU A 185 2.22 -6.75 4.99
C LEU A 185 2.30 -5.22 4.94
N ALA A 186 3.34 -4.61 5.53
CA ALA A 186 3.60 -3.18 5.38
C ALA A 186 3.87 -2.81 3.92
N ALA A 187 4.70 -3.61 3.23
CA ALA A 187 4.94 -3.48 1.79
C ALA A 187 3.65 -3.66 0.97
N ALA A 188 2.80 -4.63 1.33
CA ALA A 188 1.51 -4.87 0.66
C ALA A 188 0.55 -3.69 0.80
N CYS A 189 0.55 -2.99 1.95
CA CYS A 189 -0.22 -1.76 2.10
C CYS A 189 0.20 -0.70 1.08
N VAL A 190 1.50 -0.49 0.87
CA VAL A 190 2.02 0.44 -0.14
C VAL A 190 1.68 -0.02 -1.55
N ASP A 191 1.91 -1.29 -1.86
CA ASP A 191 1.67 -1.89 -3.17
C ASP A 191 0.20 -1.73 -3.60
N PHE A 192 -0.75 -2.11 -2.73
CA PHE A 192 -2.18 -1.98 -3.04
C PHE A 192 -2.64 -0.53 -3.16
N CYS A 193 -2.02 0.40 -2.41
CA CYS A 193 -2.32 1.83 -2.55
C CYS A 193 -2.00 2.37 -3.95
N VAL A 194 -0.92 1.90 -4.55
CA VAL A 194 -0.37 2.49 -5.80
C VAL A 194 -0.65 1.64 -7.03
N LEU A 195 -0.82 0.33 -6.88
CA LEU A 195 -1.16 -0.62 -7.94
C LEU A 195 -2.27 -1.54 -7.42
N PRO A 196 -3.54 -1.08 -7.41
CA PRO A 196 -4.60 -1.84 -6.76
C PRO A 196 -4.83 -3.16 -7.49
N ARG A 197 -4.38 -4.25 -6.86
CA ARG A 197 -4.22 -5.57 -7.50
C ARG A 197 -5.53 -6.15 -8.03
N GLY A 198 -6.66 -5.79 -7.44
CA GLY A 198 -7.97 -6.18 -7.93
C GLY A 198 -8.35 -5.60 -9.30
N TYR A 199 -7.61 -4.63 -9.87
CA TYR A 199 -7.84 -4.13 -11.23
C TYR A 199 -7.01 -4.83 -12.31
N ILE A 200 -5.95 -5.55 -11.94
CA ILE A 200 -4.96 -6.12 -12.88
C ILE A 200 -4.94 -7.65 -12.89
N ALA A 201 -5.92 -8.27 -12.23
CA ALA A 201 -6.03 -9.70 -12.09
C ALA A 201 -7.12 -10.29 -13.00
#